data_AF-A0A1G9QXJ4-F1
#
_entry.id   AF-A0A1G9QXJ4-F1
#
_cell.length_a   1.000
_cell.length_b   1.000
_cell.length_c   1.000
_cell.angle_alpha   90.00
_cell.angle_beta   90.00
_cell.angle_gamma   90.00
#
_symmetry.space_group_name_H-M   'P 1'
#
loop_
_entity.id
_entity.type
_entity.pdbx_description
1 polymer ?
#
loop_
_entity_poly.entity_id
_entity_poly.type
_entity_poly.pdbx_seq_one_letter_code
_entity_poly.pdbx_strand_id
1 'polypeptide(L)'
;MGTMLETSNVLVGVAVLFGVLVLLTLYLQIGHVVQRRKGTRKTKFLGGADSGGHGVQDIPDPKNLEEQQWVLELLLDRAGSTSEPDQWQEIRQVAANKCGKMLHATLRSRKSSDRLYALAAIYRLGLRGFGRAIAKIKPRNGLEGVFKAAIMGEKLETADAAGSINELSLGSIYEAIQATEQKRQINA
;
A
#
# COMPACT_ATOMS: atom_id res chain seq x y z
N MET A 1 28.32 -52.06 1.10
CA MET A 1 26.91 -51.93 0.65
C MET A 1 26.21 -50.70 1.27
N GLY A 2 26.93 -49.61 1.62
CA GLY A 2 26.34 -48.40 2.21
C GLY A 2 26.29 -47.18 1.28
N THR A 3 27.15 -47.12 0.25
CA THR A 3 27.31 -45.96 -0.64
C THR A 3 26.18 -45.79 -1.67
N MET A 4 25.46 -46.87 -2.02
CA MET A 4 24.33 -46.82 -2.96
C MET A 4 23.06 -46.20 -2.36
N LEU A 5 22.84 -46.34 -1.04
CA LEU A 5 21.68 -45.75 -0.36
C LEU A 5 21.87 -44.25 -0.09
N GLU A 6 23.10 -43.82 0.21
CA GLU A 6 23.44 -42.41 0.41
C GLU A 6 23.31 -41.60 -0.88
N THR A 7 23.76 -42.14 -2.02
CA THR A 7 23.63 -41.49 -3.34
C THR A 7 22.16 -41.35 -3.77
N SER A 8 21.30 -42.31 -3.43
CA SER A 8 19.86 -42.24 -3.70
C SER A 8 19.17 -41.12 -2.93
N ASN A 9 19.48 -40.96 -1.64
CA ASN A 9 18.90 -39.89 -0.81
C ASN A 9 19.38 -38.50 -1.24
N VAL A 10 20.64 -38.36 -1.65
CA VAL A 10 21.18 -37.10 -2.20
C VAL A 10 20.46 -36.74 -3.50
N LEU A 11 20.24 -37.70 -4.40
CA LEU A 11 19.50 -37.49 -5.65
C LEU A 11 18.05 -37.06 -5.39
N VAL A 12 17.37 -37.67 -4.43
CA VAL A 12 16.01 -37.27 -4.03
C VAL A 12 16.00 -35.87 -3.44
N GLY A 13 16.97 -35.53 -2.57
CA GLY A 13 17.10 -34.20 -1.99
C GLY A 13 17.31 -33.12 -3.06
N VAL A 14 18.18 -33.37 -4.03
CA VAL A 14 18.41 -32.48 -5.18
C VAL A 14 17.16 -32.34 -6.03
N ALA A 15 16.44 -33.43 -6.30
CA ALA A 15 15.20 -33.40 -7.08
C ALA A 15 14.08 -32.59 -6.38
N VAL A 16 13.92 -32.74 -5.06
CA VAL A 16 12.97 -31.96 -4.27
C VAL A 16 13.34 -30.48 -4.29
N LEU A 17 14.63 -30.16 -4.11
CA LEU A 17 15.11 -28.78 -4.12
C LEU A 17 14.92 -28.12 -5.49
N PHE A 18 15.14 -28.88 -6.57
CA PHE A 18 14.85 -28.45 -7.93
C PHE A 18 13.35 -28.22 -8.15
N GLY A 19 12.49 -29.11 -7.64
CA GLY A 19 11.04 -28.96 -7.67
C GLY A 19 10.56 -27.69 -6.97
N VAL A 20 11.09 -27.40 -5.77
CA VAL A 20 10.80 -26.16 -5.04
C VAL A 20 11.27 -24.93 -5.82
N LEU A 21 12.44 -24.99 -6.46
CA LEU A 21 12.99 -23.89 -7.23
C LEU A 21 12.17 -23.61 -8.50
N VAL A 22 11.66 -24.65 -9.15
CA VAL A 22 10.71 -24.53 -10.27
C VAL A 22 9.38 -23.91 -9.83
N LEU A 23 8.84 -24.33 -8.68
CA LEU A 23 7.62 -23.74 -8.13
C LEU A 23 7.81 -22.26 -7.76
N LEU A 24 8.95 -21.92 -7.17
CA LEU A 24 9.30 -20.54 -6.82
C LEU A 24 9.41 -19.67 -8.07
N THR A 25 10.07 -20.15 -9.12
CA THR A 25 10.22 -19.40 -10.38
C THR A 25 8.88 -19.20 -11.08
N LEU A 26 8.02 -20.23 -11.14
CA LEU A 26 6.65 -20.09 -11.65
C LEU A 26 5.84 -19.08 -10.84
N TYR A 27 5.94 -19.13 -9.50
CA TYR A 27 5.27 -18.19 -8.61
C TYR A 27 5.69 -16.74 -8.90
N LEU A 28 7.00 -16.48 -9.02
CA LEU A 28 7.53 -15.16 -9.33
C LEU A 28 7.08 -14.67 -10.72
N GLN A 29 7.04 -15.56 -11.72
CA GLN A 29 6.57 -15.20 -13.06
C GLN A 29 5.08 -14.84 -13.07
N ILE A 30 4.23 -15.60 -12.37
CA ILE A 30 2.80 -15.30 -12.23
C ILE A 30 2.63 -13.93 -11.56
N GLY A 31 3.35 -13.68 -10.47
CA GLY A 31 3.34 -12.38 -9.78
C GLY A 31 3.71 -11.23 -10.71
N HIS A 32 4.78 -11.40 -11.50
CA HIS A 32 5.24 -10.39 -12.45
C HIS A 32 4.25 -10.14 -13.60
N VAL A 33 3.61 -11.19 -14.13
CA VAL A 33 2.55 -11.05 -15.16
C VAL A 33 1.33 -10.32 -14.60
N VAL A 34 0.90 -10.64 -13.38
CA VAL A 34 -0.22 -9.97 -12.72
C VAL A 34 0.11 -8.50 -12.46
N GLN A 35 1.32 -8.19 -11.97
CA GLN A 35 1.78 -6.82 -11.79
C GLN A 35 1.84 -6.05 -13.10
N ARG A 36 2.38 -6.64 -14.18
CA ARG A 36 2.41 -6.00 -15.51
C ARG A 36 1.00 -5.68 -16.01
N ARG A 37 0.07 -6.63 -15.91
CA ARG A 37 -1.34 -6.40 -16.31
C ARG A 37 -1.98 -5.29 -15.47
N LYS A 38 -1.73 -5.25 -14.16
CA LYS A 38 -2.17 -4.15 -13.29
C LYS A 38 -1.56 -2.82 -13.72
N GLY A 39 -0.27 -2.78 -14.00
CA GLY A 39 0.43 -1.60 -14.51
C GLY A 39 -0.18 -1.09 -15.82
N THR A 40 -0.41 -1.98 -16.79
CA THR A 40 -1.05 -1.61 -18.07
C THR A 40 -2.48 -1.08 -17.88
N ARG A 41 -3.26 -1.65 -16.94
CA ARG A 41 -4.61 -1.15 -16.63
C ARG A 41 -4.55 0.21 -15.93
N LYS A 42 -3.61 0.39 -14.99
CA LYS A 42 -3.37 1.66 -14.29
C LYS A 42 -2.99 2.76 -15.29
N THR A 43 -2.02 2.51 -16.17
CA THR A 43 -1.60 3.51 -17.19
C THR A 43 -2.70 3.82 -18.19
N LYS A 44 -3.47 2.80 -18.62
CA LYS A 44 -4.63 2.99 -19.51
C LYS A 44 -5.73 3.81 -18.83
N PHE A 45 -5.98 3.59 -17.55
CA PHE A 45 -7.00 4.32 -16.78
C PHE A 45 -6.56 5.77 -16.52
N LEU A 46 -5.35 5.97 -15.99
CA LEU A 46 -4.85 7.29 -15.64
C LEU A 46 -4.52 8.16 -16.88
N GLY A 47 -4.50 7.58 -18.08
CA GLY A 47 -4.68 8.32 -19.33
C GLY A 47 -3.72 9.50 -19.53
N GLY A 48 -2.43 9.34 -19.18
CA GLY A 48 -1.44 10.41 -19.30
C GLY A 48 -1.37 11.38 -18.10
N ALA A 49 -2.29 11.30 -17.13
CA ALA A 49 -2.19 12.03 -15.87
C ALA A 49 -0.99 11.59 -15.02
N ASP A 50 -0.47 10.40 -15.28
CA ASP A 50 0.79 9.88 -14.72
C ASP A 50 2.03 10.52 -15.39
N SER A 51 1.88 11.10 -16.59
CA SER A 51 2.98 11.59 -17.44
C SER A 51 3.38 13.06 -17.19
N GLY A 52 2.95 13.68 -16.09
CA GLY A 52 3.34 15.05 -15.73
C GLY A 52 2.58 16.19 -16.45
N GLY A 53 1.97 15.94 -17.62
CA GLY A 53 1.37 16.99 -18.47
C GLY A 53 -0.08 17.39 -18.19
N HIS A 54 -0.81 16.66 -17.34
CA HIS A 54 -2.21 16.94 -17.02
C HIS A 54 -2.39 17.37 -15.56
N GLY A 55 -3.38 18.23 -15.31
CA GLY A 55 -3.73 18.72 -13.99
C GLY A 55 -4.36 17.63 -13.13
N VAL A 56 -4.37 17.81 -11.81
CA VAL A 56 -4.92 16.82 -10.88
C VAL A 56 -6.44 16.71 -11.03
N GLN A 57 -7.08 17.74 -11.59
CA GLN A 57 -8.51 17.76 -11.94
C GLN A 57 -8.87 16.80 -13.09
N ASP A 58 -7.91 16.49 -13.97
CA ASP A 58 -8.13 15.61 -15.13
C ASP A 58 -8.18 14.12 -14.76
N ILE A 59 -7.94 13.78 -13.50
CA ILE A 59 -7.98 12.41 -13.03
C ILE A 59 -9.41 11.84 -13.21
N PRO A 60 -9.57 10.73 -13.94
CA PRO A 60 -10.89 10.15 -14.19
C PRO A 60 -11.57 9.68 -12.90
N ASP A 61 -12.90 9.67 -12.89
CA ASP A 61 -13.66 9.19 -11.74
C ASP A 61 -13.50 7.66 -11.58
N PRO A 62 -13.00 7.19 -10.42
CA PRO A 62 -12.75 5.78 -10.22
C PRO A 62 -14.05 5.04 -9.92
N LYS A 63 -14.29 3.94 -10.66
CA LYS A 63 -15.54 3.15 -10.61
C LYS A 63 -15.48 2.00 -9.62
N ASN A 64 -14.27 1.56 -9.26
CA ASN A 64 -14.05 0.42 -8.36
C ASN A 64 -12.92 0.72 -7.37
N LEU A 65 -12.74 -0.18 -6.40
CA LEU A 65 -11.74 -0.03 -5.34
C LEU A 65 -10.29 -0.04 -5.88
N GLU A 66 -10.02 -0.79 -6.94
CA GLU A 66 -8.69 -0.85 -7.56
C GLU A 66 -8.32 0.50 -8.20
N GLU A 67 -9.26 1.11 -8.94
CA GLU A 67 -9.10 2.45 -9.51
C GLU A 67 -8.99 3.53 -8.44
N GLN A 68 -9.77 3.43 -7.35
CA GLN A 68 -9.68 4.36 -6.21
C GLN A 68 -8.31 4.29 -5.54
N GLN A 69 -7.70 3.11 -5.47
CA GLN A 69 -6.33 2.93 -4.99
C GLN A 69 -5.32 3.58 -5.93
N TRP A 70 -5.45 3.37 -7.25
CA TRP A 70 -4.54 3.99 -8.23
C TRP A 70 -4.62 5.51 -8.23
N VAL A 71 -5.81 6.08 -8.12
CA VAL A 71 -6.00 7.54 -7.97
C VAL A 71 -5.31 8.03 -6.71
N LEU A 72 -5.52 7.34 -5.58
CA LEU A 72 -4.90 7.73 -4.32
C LEU A 72 -3.37 7.67 -4.38
N GLU A 73 -2.81 6.62 -5.00
CA GLU A 73 -1.37 6.50 -5.24
C GLU A 73 -0.81 7.65 -6.09
N LEU A 74 -1.47 8.00 -7.20
CA LEU A 74 -1.06 9.12 -8.04
C LEU A 74 -1.09 10.45 -7.27
N LEU A 75 -2.15 10.68 -6.50
CA LEU A 75 -2.30 11.90 -5.70
C LEU A 75 -1.21 12.02 -4.62
N LEU A 76 -0.83 10.90 -4.01
CA LEU A 76 0.26 10.84 -3.04
C LEU A 76 1.63 11.10 -3.68
N ASP A 77 1.86 10.58 -4.88
CA ASP A 77 3.09 10.82 -5.64
C ASP A 77 3.22 12.28 -6.07
N ARG A 78 2.11 12.87 -6.54
CA ARG A 78 2.03 14.31 -6.84
C ARG A 78 2.22 15.17 -5.59
N ALA A 79 1.63 14.79 -4.46
CA ALA A 79 1.85 15.47 -3.19
C ALA A 79 3.33 15.41 -2.76
N GLY A 80 4.02 14.30 -3.02
CA GLY A 80 5.44 14.15 -2.70
C GLY A 80 6.38 14.95 -3.62
N SER A 81 5.94 15.29 -4.82
CA SER A 81 6.77 15.97 -5.84
C SER A 81 6.49 17.47 -5.97
N THR A 82 5.35 17.97 -5.48
CA THR A 82 5.02 19.40 -5.52
C THR A 82 5.33 20.12 -4.22
N SER A 83 5.94 21.30 -4.32
CA SER A 83 6.13 22.25 -3.21
C SER A 83 5.14 23.41 -3.24
N GLU A 84 4.29 23.49 -4.26
CA GLU A 84 3.38 24.62 -4.49
C GLU A 84 2.10 24.51 -3.64
N PRO A 85 1.77 25.52 -2.80
CA PRO A 85 0.59 25.48 -1.93
C PRO A 85 -0.74 25.28 -2.67
N ASP A 86 -0.89 25.87 -3.86
CA ASP A 86 -2.13 25.81 -4.63
C ASP A 86 -2.36 24.39 -5.20
N GLN A 87 -1.30 23.77 -5.72
CA GLN A 87 -1.34 22.37 -6.15
C GLN A 87 -1.65 21.43 -4.97
N TRP A 88 -1.10 21.72 -3.79
CA TRP A 88 -1.41 20.98 -2.56
C TRP A 88 -2.88 21.06 -2.16
N GLN A 89 -3.52 22.22 -2.30
CA GLN A 89 -4.96 22.37 -2.06
C GLN A 89 -5.79 21.59 -3.08
N GLU A 90 -5.41 21.66 -4.36
CA GLU A 90 -6.09 20.91 -5.41
C GLU A 90 -6.01 19.39 -5.18
N ILE A 91 -4.82 18.87 -4.89
CA ILE A 91 -4.59 17.46 -4.59
C ILE A 91 -5.46 17.01 -3.42
N ARG A 92 -5.51 17.81 -2.33
CA ARG A 92 -6.36 17.53 -1.18
C ARG A 92 -7.84 17.47 -1.53
N GLN A 93 -8.30 18.42 -2.33
CA GLN A 93 -9.70 18.50 -2.74
C GLN A 93 -10.08 17.29 -3.60
N VAL A 94 -9.24 16.95 -4.58
CA VAL A 94 -9.47 15.79 -5.47
C VAL A 94 -9.42 14.49 -4.68
N ALA A 95 -8.46 14.34 -3.76
CA ALA A 95 -8.38 13.17 -2.88
C ALA A 95 -9.63 13.01 -1.99
N ALA A 96 -10.10 14.10 -1.38
CA ALA A 96 -11.30 14.08 -0.55
C ALA A 96 -12.54 13.68 -1.37
N ASN A 97 -12.68 14.24 -2.58
CA ASN A 97 -13.83 13.99 -3.45
C ASN A 97 -13.85 12.56 -4.01
N LYS A 98 -12.72 12.10 -4.60
CA LYS A 98 -12.66 10.83 -5.33
C LYS A 98 -12.39 9.63 -4.42
N CYS A 99 -11.59 9.80 -3.37
CA CYS A 99 -11.17 8.71 -2.48
C CYS A 99 -11.82 8.74 -1.09
N GLY A 100 -12.61 9.77 -0.76
CA GLY A 100 -13.12 9.98 0.59
C GLY A 100 -13.98 8.83 1.13
N LYS A 101 -14.90 8.31 0.30
CA LYS A 101 -15.76 7.17 0.67
C LYS A 101 -14.95 5.89 0.90
N MET A 102 -13.97 5.63 0.03
CA MET A 102 -13.06 4.49 0.17
C MET A 102 -12.31 4.58 1.49
N LEU A 103 -11.65 5.72 1.77
CA LEU A 103 -10.87 5.92 2.98
C LEU A 103 -11.71 5.74 4.24
N HIS A 104 -12.96 6.23 4.26
CA HIS A 104 -13.88 5.97 5.37
C HIS A 104 -14.21 4.49 5.56
N ALA A 105 -14.43 3.74 4.48
CA ALA A 105 -14.66 2.30 4.53
C ALA A 105 -13.40 1.56 5.02
N THR A 106 -12.23 1.92 4.50
CA THR A 106 -10.94 1.31 4.84
C THR A 106 -10.56 1.56 6.31
N LEU A 107 -10.83 2.75 6.86
CA LEU A 107 -10.65 3.04 8.30
C LEU A 107 -11.51 2.15 9.21
N ARG A 108 -12.62 1.61 8.70
CA ARG A 108 -13.51 0.67 9.42
C ARG A 108 -13.15 -0.79 9.18
N SER A 109 -12.14 -1.08 8.35
CA SER A 109 -11.72 -2.45 8.06
C SER A 109 -11.31 -3.17 9.34
N ARG A 110 -11.62 -4.47 9.41
CA ARG A 110 -11.12 -5.33 10.48
C ARG A 110 -9.62 -5.62 10.34
N LYS A 111 -9.03 -5.34 9.18
CA LYS A 111 -7.61 -5.54 8.91
C LYS A 111 -6.81 -4.32 9.35
N SER A 112 -5.75 -4.55 10.11
CA SER A 112 -4.89 -3.49 10.65
C SER A 112 -4.08 -2.79 9.55
N SER A 113 -3.61 -3.58 8.59
CA SER A 113 -3.02 -3.19 7.31
C SER A 113 -3.85 -2.13 6.57
N ASP A 114 -5.11 -2.44 6.25
CA ASP A 114 -6.01 -1.52 5.57
C ASP A 114 -6.15 -0.20 6.35
N ARG A 115 -6.34 -0.30 7.67
CA ARG A 115 -6.47 0.86 8.55
C ARG A 115 -5.21 1.72 8.57
N LEU A 116 -4.02 1.11 8.63
CA LEU A 116 -2.73 1.78 8.53
C LEU A 116 -2.58 2.50 7.19
N TYR A 117 -2.92 1.85 6.09
CA TYR A 117 -2.88 2.46 4.75
C TYR A 117 -3.77 3.71 4.70
N ALA A 118 -5.01 3.62 5.19
CA ALA A 118 -5.91 4.77 5.22
C ALA A 118 -5.42 5.90 6.13
N LEU A 119 -4.90 5.57 7.31
CA LEU A 119 -4.33 6.55 8.25
C LEU A 119 -3.11 7.26 7.64
N ALA A 120 -2.18 6.52 7.05
CA ALA A 120 -0.99 7.08 6.41
C ALA A 120 -1.36 7.97 5.20
N ALA A 121 -2.31 7.56 4.37
CA ALA A 121 -2.80 8.38 3.26
C ALA A 121 -3.47 9.68 3.73
N ILE A 122 -4.31 9.61 4.77
CA ILE A 122 -4.97 10.78 5.34
C ILE A 122 -3.96 11.74 5.97
N TYR A 123 -2.98 11.22 6.69
CA TYR A 123 -1.90 12.01 7.26
C TYR A 123 -1.08 12.73 6.18
N ARG A 124 -0.59 11.98 5.19
CA ARG A 124 0.31 12.51 4.16
C ARG A 124 -0.38 13.52 3.24
N LEU A 125 -1.65 13.31 2.94
CA LEU A 125 -2.45 14.27 2.17
C LEU A 125 -3.00 15.41 3.05
N GLY A 126 -3.02 15.26 4.38
CA GLY A 126 -3.56 16.29 5.29
C GLY A 126 -5.08 16.45 5.18
N LEU A 127 -5.83 15.37 5.03
CA LEU A 127 -7.28 15.42 4.81
C LEU A 127 -8.05 15.69 6.11
N ARG A 128 -8.68 16.87 6.21
CA ARG A 128 -9.33 17.36 7.45
C ARG A 128 -10.71 16.75 7.74
N GLY A 129 -11.35 16.10 6.77
CA GLY A 129 -12.71 15.54 6.90
C GLY A 129 -12.86 14.29 7.77
N PHE A 130 -11.75 13.69 8.22
CA PHE A 130 -11.75 12.36 8.84
C PHE A 130 -11.68 12.36 10.37
N GLY A 131 -11.58 13.52 11.03
CA GLY A 131 -11.33 13.61 12.48
C GLY A 131 -12.27 12.77 13.34
N ARG A 132 -13.59 12.80 13.08
CA ARG A 132 -14.57 11.97 13.81
C ARG A 132 -14.40 10.47 13.58
N ALA A 133 -13.99 10.06 12.38
CA ALA A 133 -13.75 8.64 12.08
C ALA A 133 -12.45 8.17 12.75
N ILE A 134 -11.41 9.00 12.73
CA ILE A 134 -10.09 8.69 13.30
C ILE A 134 -10.13 8.72 14.83
N ALA A 135 -10.86 9.64 15.46
CA ALA A 135 -11.01 9.66 16.91
C ALA A 135 -11.56 8.33 17.48
N LYS A 136 -12.47 7.68 16.76
CA LYS A 136 -13.11 6.40 17.14
C LYS A 136 -12.22 5.17 16.93
N ILE A 137 -11.09 5.31 16.24
CA ILE A 137 -10.16 4.20 15.98
C ILE A 137 -9.45 3.87 17.29
N LYS A 138 -9.58 2.63 17.75
CA LYS A 138 -8.73 2.05 18.80
C LYS A 138 -7.49 1.46 18.11
N PRO A 139 -6.29 2.03 18.28
CA PRO A 139 -5.08 1.51 17.65
C PRO A 139 -4.82 0.06 18.06
N ARG A 140 -4.43 -0.76 17.09
CA ARG A 140 -4.05 -2.17 17.32
C ARG A 140 -2.54 -2.38 17.40
N ASN A 141 -1.77 -1.42 16.90
CA ASN A 141 -0.32 -1.42 16.94
C ASN A 141 0.17 0.02 17.17
N GLY A 142 1.47 0.17 17.46
CA GLY A 142 2.08 1.47 17.71
C GLY A 142 1.92 2.44 16.55
N LEU A 143 2.14 1.99 15.31
CA LEU A 143 2.07 2.83 14.11
C LEU A 143 0.67 3.43 13.89
N GLU A 144 -0.41 2.67 14.12
CA GLU A 144 -1.78 3.20 14.05
C GLU A 144 -2.00 4.29 15.11
N GLY A 145 -1.41 4.13 16.29
CA GLY A 145 -1.48 5.10 17.37
C GLY A 145 -0.74 6.38 17.03
N VAL A 146 0.45 6.26 16.44
CA VAL A 146 1.27 7.39 16.01
C VAL A 146 0.56 8.17 14.90
N PHE A 147 0.05 7.51 13.86
CA PHE A 147 -0.70 8.21 12.81
C PHE A 147 -1.98 8.85 13.35
N LYS A 148 -2.71 8.16 14.22
CA LYS A 148 -3.91 8.72 14.87
C LYS A 148 -3.55 10.00 15.64
N ALA A 149 -2.54 9.94 16.50
CA ALA A 149 -2.11 11.07 17.31
C ALA A 149 -1.62 12.23 16.43
N ALA A 150 -0.83 11.94 15.41
CA ALA A 150 -0.31 12.93 14.47
C ALA A 150 -1.43 13.64 13.69
N ILE A 151 -2.46 12.91 13.24
CA ILE A 151 -3.62 13.52 12.55
C ILE A 151 -4.50 14.32 13.52
N MET A 152 -4.65 13.87 14.77
CA MET A 152 -5.48 14.51 15.79
C MET A 152 -4.78 15.68 16.50
N GLY A 153 -3.49 15.90 16.25
CA GLY A 153 -2.69 16.90 16.96
C GLY A 153 -2.42 16.56 18.42
N GLU A 154 -2.49 15.27 18.77
CA GLU A 154 -2.17 14.77 20.11
C GLU A 154 -0.64 14.68 20.26
N LYS A 155 -0.10 14.91 21.47
CA LYS A 155 1.35 14.80 21.71
C LYS A 155 1.82 13.37 21.41
N LEU A 156 2.77 13.25 20.48
CA LEU A 156 3.49 12.01 20.21
C LEU A 156 4.50 11.78 21.34
N GLU A 157 4.31 10.73 22.13
CA GLU A 157 5.20 10.41 23.26
C GLU A 157 6.59 9.88 22.82
N THR A 158 6.83 9.66 21.53
CA THR A 158 8.09 9.07 21.03
C THR A 158 8.62 9.77 19.77
N ALA A 159 9.82 10.34 19.85
CA ALA A 159 10.51 11.04 18.75
C ALA A 159 10.91 10.11 17.59
N ASP A 160 11.22 8.83 17.86
CA ASP A 160 11.58 7.83 16.83
C ASP A 160 10.44 7.53 15.85
N ALA A 161 9.19 7.67 16.29
CA ALA A 161 8.02 7.35 15.48
C ALA A 161 7.75 8.41 14.38
N ALA A 162 8.15 9.67 14.61
CA ALA A 162 7.99 10.74 13.63
C ALA A 162 9.01 10.63 12.48
N GLY A 163 10.23 10.16 12.76
CA GLY A 163 11.25 9.89 11.75
C GLY A 163 10.85 8.75 10.80
N SER A 164 10.32 7.66 11.35
CA SER A 164 9.90 6.49 10.57
C SER A 164 8.72 6.78 9.61
N ILE A 165 7.84 7.73 9.94
CA ILE A 165 6.71 8.12 9.07
C ILE A 165 7.15 8.86 7.81
N ASN A 166 8.22 9.65 7.88
CA ASN A 166 8.67 10.46 6.74
C ASN A 166 9.37 9.61 5.66
N GLU A 167 10.00 8.49 6.05
CA GLU A 167 10.74 7.59 5.14
C GLU A 167 9.87 6.52 4.47
N LEU A 168 8.64 6.28 4.96
CA LEU A 168 7.76 5.25 4.41
C LEU A 168 6.99 5.77 3.18
N SER A 169 7.25 5.18 2.01
CA SER A 169 6.38 5.32 0.84
C SER A 169 5.12 4.44 1.02
N LEU A 170 3.94 4.95 0.70
CA LEU A 170 2.70 4.18 0.86
C LEU A 170 2.64 2.92 -0.02
N GLY A 171 3.37 2.92 -1.15
CA GLY A 171 3.61 1.73 -1.96
C GLY A 171 4.38 0.65 -1.20
N SER A 172 5.46 1.02 -0.49
CA SER A 172 6.20 0.07 0.35
C SER A 172 5.41 -0.37 1.58
N ILE A 173 4.57 0.51 2.18
CA ILE A 173 3.64 0.12 3.25
C ILE A 173 2.62 -0.90 2.72
N TYR A 174 2.01 -0.68 1.55
CA TYR A 174 1.00 -1.58 0.99
C TYR A 174 1.59 -2.91 0.49
N GLU A 175 2.77 -2.89 -0.14
CA GLU A 175 3.49 -4.11 -0.52
C GLU A 175 3.96 -4.91 0.69
N ALA A 176 4.50 -4.25 1.73
CA ALA A 176 4.86 -4.91 2.99
C ALA A 176 3.64 -5.50 3.69
N ILE A 177 2.51 -4.79 3.65
CA ILE A 177 1.21 -5.27 4.15
C ILE A 177 0.74 -6.51 3.38
N GLN A 178 0.74 -6.48 2.03
CA GLN A 178 0.30 -7.60 1.21
C GLN A 178 1.22 -8.82 1.38
N ALA A 179 2.53 -8.60 1.45
CA ALA A 179 3.51 -9.65 1.72
C ALA A 179 3.32 -10.28 3.11
N THR A 180 2.93 -9.49 4.11
CA THR A 180 2.68 -9.98 5.48
C THR A 180 1.35 -10.74 5.59
N GLU A 181 0.30 -10.34 4.86
CA GLU A 181 -0.97 -11.07 4.81
C GLU A 181 -0.85 -12.39 4.05
N GLN A 182 -0.10 -12.44 2.95
CA GLN A 182 0.16 -13.68 2.22
C GLN A 182 0.96 -14.69 3.05
N LYS A 183 1.97 -14.24 3.81
CA LYS A 183 2.70 -15.13 4.75
C LYS A 183 1.79 -15.75 5.82
N ARG A 184 0.76 -15.04 6.30
CA ARG A 184 -0.19 -15.59 7.29
C ARG A 184 -1.17 -16.60 6.69
N GLN A 185 -1.50 -16.50 5.41
CA GLN A 185 -2.36 -17.47 4.73
C GLN A 185 -1.63 -18.79 4.40
N ILE A 186 -0.30 -18.77 4.37
CA ILE A 186 0.53 -19.97 4.13
C ILE A 186 0.81 -20.73 5.44
N ASN A 187 0.78 -20.03 6.58
CA ASN A 187 1.07 -20.59 7.90
C ASN A 187 -0.20 -20.90 8.73
N ALA A 188 -1.38 -20.79 8.13
CA ALA A 188 -2.68 -21.15 8.72
C ALA A 188 -3.24 -22.39 8.01
#